data_AF-A0AA42IMJ5-F1
#
_entry.id   AF-A0AA42IMJ5-F1
#
_cell.length_a   1.000
_cell.length_b   1.000
_cell.length_c   1.000
_cell.angle_alpha   90.00
_cell.angle_beta   90.00
_cell.angle_gamma   90.00
#
_symmetry.space_group_name_H-M   'P 1'
#
loop_
_entity.id
_entity.type
_entity.pdbx_description
1 polymer ?
#
loop_
_entity_poly.entity_id
_entity_poly.type
_entity_poly.pdbx_seq_one_letter_code
_entity_poly.pdbx_strand_id
1 'polypeptide(L)' 'MRMIPIQAESPPLRSLQVQGQTYRYHVMIKPTGAQCNLDCSYCFYLHKQDMLQQPKVPRMSESMLELHIKRQSQL' A
#
# COMPACT_ATOMS: atom_id res chain seq x y z
N MET A 1 14.25 -1.88 18.09
CA MET A 1 13.10 -1.42 17.29
C MET A 1 11.83 -1.53 18.12
N ARG A 2 11.00 -0.48 18.20
CA ARG A 2 9.63 -0.61 18.74
C ARG A 2 8.75 -1.26 17.67
N MET A 3 8.21 -2.43 17.96
CA MET A 3 7.23 -3.10 17.11
C MET A 3 5.89 -2.35 17.27
N ILE A 4 5.41 -1.72 16.19
CA ILE A 4 4.07 -1.14 16.17
C ILE A 4 3.09 -2.30 15.92
N PRO A 5 2.08 -2.52 16.77
CA PRO A 5 1.11 -3.58 16.56
C PRO A 5 0.36 -3.34 15.24
N ILE A 6 0.21 -4.39 14.45
CA ILE A 6 -0.51 -4.37 13.17
C ILE A 6 -1.99 -4.28 13.52
N GLN A 7 -2.58 -3.09 13.45
CA GLN A 7 -4.04 -2.94 13.56
C GLN A 7 -4.65 -3.50 12.27
N ALA A 8 -5.53 -4.51 12.41
CA ALA A 8 -6.14 -5.21 11.30
C ALA A 8 -7.09 -4.33 10.47
N GLU A 9 -7.61 -3.26 11.07
CA GLU A 9 -8.54 -2.33 10.44
C GLU A 9 -7.93 -0.93 10.39
N SER A 10 -7.84 -0.38 9.17
CA SER A 10 -7.52 1.03 8.99
C SER A 10 -8.73 1.87 9.43
N PRO A 11 -8.53 3.01 10.12
CA PRO A 11 -9.64 3.90 10.45
C PRO A 11 -10.37 4.30 9.15
N PRO A 12 -11.71 4.47 9.19
CA PRO A 12 -12.47 4.82 8.00
C PRO A 12 -11.91 6.11 7.40
N LEU A 13 -11.61 6.07 6.10
CA LEU A 13 -11.18 7.25 5.36
C LEU A 13 -12.31 8.26 5.41
N ARG A 14 -12.18 9.29 6.26
CA ARG A 14 -13.16 10.35 6.37
C ARG A 14 -13.01 11.25 5.15
N SER A 15 -13.86 11.07 4.14
CA SER A 15 -13.91 12.02 3.05
C SER A 15 -14.39 13.36 3.62
N LEU A 16 -13.53 14.37 3.55
CA LEU A 16 -13.95 15.74 3.79
C LEU A 16 -14.86 16.12 2.62
N GLN A 17 -16.17 16.00 2.80
CA GLN A 17 -17.15 16.49 1.85
C GLN A 17 -17.17 18.02 1.89
N VAL A 18 -16.21 18.64 1.21
CA VAL A 18 -16.20 20.09 1.00
C VAL A 18 -17.09 20.37 -0.21
N GLN A 19 -18.30 20.90 0.03
CA GLN A 19 -19.25 21.23 -1.03
C GLN A 19 -18.60 22.17 -2.06
N GLY A 20 -18.62 21.77 -3.33
CA GLY A 20 -18.15 22.59 -4.45
C GLY A 20 -16.66 22.48 -4.81
N GLN A 21 -15.89 21.56 -4.20
CA GLN A 21 -14.48 21.35 -4.57
C GLN A 21 -14.19 19.92 -5.05
N THR A 22 -13.50 19.83 -6.20
CA THR A 22 -12.96 18.56 -6.71
C THR A 22 -11.77 18.12 -5.87
N TYR A 23 -11.92 17.05 -5.09
CA TYR A 23 -10.83 16.49 -4.28
C TYR A 23 -9.90 15.65 -5.14
N ARG A 24 -8.69 16.16 -5.39
CA ARG A 24 -7.62 15.38 -6.03
C ARG A 24 -6.92 14.55 -4.97
N TYR A 25 -6.75 13.27 -5.24
CA TYR A 25 -6.05 12.35 -4.35
C TYR A 25 -4.99 11.58 -5.15
N HIS A 26 -4.00 11.04 -4.45
CA HIS A 26 -2.95 10.21 -5.01
C HIS A 26 -2.80 8.94 -4.18
N VAL A 27 -2.63 7.81 -4.84
CA VAL A 27 -2.45 6.51 -4.19
C VAL A 27 -1.15 5.89 -4.68
N MET A 28 -0.35 5.37 -3.75
CA MET A 28 0.86 4.61 -4.04
C MET A 28 0.63 3.15 -3.67
N ILE A 29 0.95 2.24 -4.59
CA ILE A 29 0.86 0.80 -4.38
C ILE A 29 2.25 0.14 -4.43
N LYS A 30 2.39 -0.99 -3.73
CA LYS A 30 3.59 -1.81 -3.71
C LYS A 30 3.27 -3.22 -4.21
N PRO A 31 3.26 -3.47 -5.52
CA PRO A 31 2.80 -4.74 -6.09
C PRO A 31 3.68 -5.93 -5.69
N THR A 32 4.94 -5.68 -5.28
CA THR A 32 5.89 -6.69 -4.79
C THR A 32 6.21 -6.53 -3.31
N GLY A 33 5.28 -5.96 -2.52
CA GLY A 33 5.46 -5.78 -1.08
C GLY A 33 6.75 -5.02 -0.73
N ALA A 34 7.54 -5.60 0.17
CA ALA A 34 8.86 -5.08 0.56
C ALA A 34 10.04 -5.73 -0.19
N GLN A 35 9.76 -6.65 -1.14
CA GLN A 35 10.81 -7.37 -1.86
C GLN A 35 11.60 -6.44 -2.77
N CYS A 36 12.93 -6.53 -2.68
CA CYS A 36 13.87 -5.84 -3.56
C CYS A 36 15.10 -6.72 -3.81
N ASN A 37 15.77 -6.54 -4.96
CA ASN A 37 16.99 -7.24 -5.33
C ASN A 37 18.28 -6.46 -4.94
N LEU A 38 18.13 -5.33 -4.24
CA LEU A 38 19.22 -4.47 -3.80
C LEU A 38 19.19 -4.31 -2.28
N ASP A 39 20.37 -4.15 -1.67
CA ASP A 39 20.56 -3.95 -0.24
C ASP A 39 21.12 -2.55 0.05
N CYS A 40 20.29 -1.52 -0.20
CA CYS A 40 20.72 -0.15 -0.01
C CYS A 40 20.73 0.22 1.48
N SER A 41 21.83 0.81 1.97
CA SER A 41 21.99 1.25 3.36
C SER A 41 20.95 2.28 3.83
N TYR A 42 20.34 3.00 2.89
CA TYR A 42 19.30 4.00 3.14
C TYR A 42 17.86 3.48 2.95
N CYS A 43 17.68 2.19 2.61
CA CYS A 43 16.35 1.66 2.28
C CYS A 43 15.52 1.38 3.54
N PHE A 44 14.51 2.21 3.78
CA PHE A 44 13.54 2.01 4.86
C PHE A 44 12.59 0.81 4.64
N TYR A 45 12.56 0.20 3.45
CA TYR A 45 11.56 -0.83 3.14
C TYR A 45 12.07 -2.26 3.27
N LEU A 46 13.35 -2.51 3.06
CA LEU A 46 13.88 -3.87 2.94
C LEU A 46 13.64 -4.70 4.22
N HIS A 47 13.92 -4.13 5.40
CA HIS A 47 13.69 -4.80 6.70
C HIS A 47 12.23 -5.19 6.97
N LYS A 48 11.27 -4.67 6.20
CA LYS A 48 9.85 -5.00 6.37
C LYS A 48 9.50 -6.34 5.74
N GLN A 49 10.38 -6.94 4.93
CA GLN A 49 10.14 -8.26 4.35
C GLN A 49 9.82 -9.31 5.42
N ASP A 50 10.51 -9.27 6.55
CA ASP A 50 10.35 -10.21 7.66
C ASP A 50 9.19 -9.83 8.61
N MET A 51 8.68 -8.59 8.51
CA MET A 51 7.60 -8.07 9.36
C MET A 51 6.22 -8.24 8.74
N LEU A 52 6.14 -8.11 7.41
CA LEU A 52 4.92 -8.29 6.66
C LEU A 52 4.70 -9.79 6.52
N GLN A 53 3.60 -10.32 7.07
CA GLN A 53 3.20 -11.73 6.99
C GLN A 53 2.79 -12.10 5.55
N GLN A 54 3.69 -11.89 4.60
CA GLN A 54 3.51 -12.01 3.17
C GLN A 54 4.28 -13.23 2.64
N PRO A 55 3.93 -13.76 1.46
CA PRO A 55 4.70 -14.81 0.82
C PRO A 55 6.15 -14.40 0.58
N LYS A 56 7.08 -15.36 0.50
CA LYS A 56 8.51 -15.12 0.22
C LYS A 56 8.75 -14.31 -1.06
N VAL A 57 7.88 -14.49 -2.05
CA VAL A 57 7.85 -13.71 -3.29
C VAL A 57 6.47 -13.08 -3.39
N PRO A 58 6.23 -11.94 -2.72
CA PRO A 58 4.94 -11.28 -2.75
C PRO A 58 4.73 -10.69 -4.15
N ARG A 59 3.58 -10.98 -4.76
CA ARG A 59 3.20 -10.43 -6.06
C ARG A 59 1.69 -10.21 -6.10
N MET A 60 1.29 -9.00 -6.45
CA MET A 60 -0.10 -8.66 -6.73
C MET A 60 -0.59 -9.49 -7.92
N SER A 61 -1.78 -10.09 -7.80
CA SER A 61 -2.41 -10.80 -8.92
C SER A 61 -2.90 -9.82 -9.98
N GLU A 62 -2.99 -10.29 -11.23
CA GLU A 62 -3.54 -9.50 -12.34
C GLU A 62 -4.97 -9.02 -12.04
N SER A 63 -5.80 -9.91 -11.48
CA SER A 63 -7.17 -9.59 -11.07
C SER A 63 -7.24 -8.46 -10.04
N MET A 64 -6.29 -8.41 -9.10
CA MET A 64 -6.19 -7.35 -8.09
C MET A 64 -5.74 -6.03 -8.73
N LEU A 65 -4.78 -6.09 -9.66
CA LEU A 65 -4.33 -4.92 -10.41
C LEU A 65 -5.46 -4.31 -11.25
N GLU A 66 -6.21 -5.14 -11.98
CA GLU A 66 -7.38 -4.70 -12.74
C GLU A 66 -8.42 -4.03 -11.84
N LEU A 67 -8.75 -4.67 -10.72
CA LEU A 67 -9.70 -4.13 -9.75
C LEU A 67 -9.21 -2.79 -9.20
N HIS A 68 -7.91 -2.67 -8.93
CA HIS A 68 -7.31 -1.42 -8.47
C HIS A 68 -7.48 -0.31 -9.52
N ILE A 69 -7.07 -0.55 -10.77
CA ILE A 69 -7.18 0.44 -11.85
C ILE A 69 -8.64 0.86 -12.06
N LYS A 70 -9.57 -0.11 -12.15
CA LYS A 70 -11.00 0.15 -12.34
C LYS A 70 -11.57 1.05 -11.24
N ARG A 71 -11.22 0.79 -9.97
CA ARG A 71 -11.71 1.60 -8.83
C ARG A 71 -11.15 3.02 -8.83
N GLN A 72 -9.91 3.22 -9.24
CA GLN A 72 -9.26 4.54 -9.25
C GLN A 72 -9.70 5.41 -10.43
N SER A 73 -10.03 4.80 -11.57
CA SER A 73 -10.53 5.51 -12.76
C SER A 73 -12.01 5.89 -12.69
N GLN A 74 -12.75 5.44 -11.66
CA GLN A 74 -14.19 5.70 -11.48
C GLN A 74 -14.47 6.79 -10.42
N LEU A 75 -13.45 7.54 -10.02
CA LEU A 75 -13.56 8.70 -9.14
C LEU A 75 -13.45 10.01 -9.92
#